data_AF-A0A8T4KFB0-F1
#
_entry.id   AF-A0A8T4KFB0-F1
#
_cell.length_a   1.000
_cell.length_b   1.000
_cell.length_c   1.000
_cell.angle_alpha   90.00
_cell.angle_beta   90.00
_cell.angle_gamma   90.00
#
_symmetry.space_group_name_H-M   'P 1'
#
loop_
_entity.id
_entity.type
_entity.pdbx_description
1 polymer ?
#
loop_
_entity_poly.entity_id
_entity_poly.type
_entity_poly.pdbx_seq_one_letter_code
_entity_poly.pdbx_strand_id
1 'polypeptide(L)'
;MIKKIGKSMLEKIGKVIFVLKEAEDWIHIREIARKTEIHPQTISNIVNKYLNSFILTQNFNEYGFRIKLVKIKDKNTDLEKLLRYLNIINKIN
;
A
#
# COMPACT_ATOMS: atom_id res chain seq x y z
N MET A 1 3.88 -17.61 13.82
CA MET A 1 4.22 -16.54 14.79
C MET A 1 4.03 -15.19 14.11
N ILE A 2 2.90 -14.51 14.36
CA ILE A 2 2.57 -13.24 13.67
C ILE A 2 3.14 -12.09 14.51
N LYS A 3 4.10 -11.35 13.94
CA LYS A 3 4.69 -10.16 14.59
C LYS A 3 3.69 -8.99 14.53
N LYS A 4 3.42 -8.37 15.68
CA LYS A 4 2.74 -7.06 15.78
C LYS A 4 3.35 -6.08 14.76
N ILE A 5 2.50 -5.30 14.08
CA ILE A 5 2.98 -4.20 13.25
C ILE A 5 3.58 -3.14 14.18
N GLY A 6 4.90 -2.94 14.08
CA GLY A 6 5.59 -1.89 14.82
C GLY A 6 5.19 -0.49 14.31
N LYS A 7 5.31 0.52 15.17
CA LYS A 7 5.00 1.93 14.87
C LYS A 7 5.61 2.41 13.53
N SER A 8 6.87 2.08 13.28
CA SER A 8 7.58 2.40 12.02
C SER A 8 6.90 1.82 10.76
N MET A 9 6.30 0.63 10.87
CA MET A 9 5.58 0.03 9.74
C MET A 9 4.23 0.69 9.52
N LEU A 10 3.52 1.09 10.57
CA LEU A 10 2.29 1.89 10.45
C LEU A 10 2.56 3.23 9.76
N GLU A 11 3.66 3.90 10.11
CA GLU A 11 4.08 5.14 9.45
C GLU A 11 4.35 4.92 7.96
N LYS A 12 5.07 3.85 7.60
CA LYS A 12 5.30 3.47 6.19
C LYS A 12 3.99 3.20 5.45
N ILE A 13 3.06 2.48 6.07
CA ILE A 13 1.74 2.21 5.49
C ILE A 13 0.99 3.53 5.27
N GLY A 14 0.97 4.42 6.25
CA GLY A 14 0.35 5.76 6.15
C GLY A 14 0.89 6.56 4.97
N LYS A 15 2.22 6.62 4.81
CA LYS A 15 2.88 7.27 3.67
C LYS A 15 2.42 6.69 2.33
N VAL A 16 2.36 5.36 2.22
CA VAL A 16 1.91 4.68 0.99
C VAL A 16 0.46 5.01 0.67
N ILE A 17 -0.44 4.98 1.65
CA ILE A 17 -1.86 5.26 1.40
C ILE A 17 -2.07 6.73 1.02
N PHE A 18 -1.33 7.66 1.64
CA PHE A 18 -1.36 9.07 1.28
C PHE A 18 -1.02 9.28 -0.21
N VAL A 19 0.09 8.71 -0.67
CA VAL A 19 0.49 8.78 -2.09
C VAL A 19 -0.54 8.12 -3.01
N LEU A 20 -1.12 6.99 -2.61
CA LEU A 20 -2.17 6.32 -3.37
C LEU A 20 -3.44 7.16 -3.49
N LYS A 21 -3.75 7.98 -2.47
CA LYS A 21 -4.91 8.89 -2.48
C LYS A 21 -4.67 10.08 -3.40
N GLU A 22 -3.47 10.65 -3.40
CA GLU A 22 -3.08 11.76 -4.29
C GLU A 22 -2.96 11.34 -5.76
N ALA A 23 -2.63 10.08 -6.05
CA ALA A 23 -2.44 9.61 -7.42
C ALA A 23 -3.71 9.64 -8.27
N GLU A 24 -4.90 9.66 -7.64
CA GLU A 24 -6.25 9.59 -8.22
C GLU A 24 -6.58 8.37 -9.11
N ASP A 25 -5.57 7.75 -9.72
CA ASP A 25 -5.64 6.60 -10.60
C ASP A 25 -4.44 5.64 -10.40
N TRP A 26 -4.23 4.72 -11.33
CA TRP A 26 -3.13 3.77 -11.34
C TRP A 26 -1.78 4.45 -11.21
N ILE A 27 -1.01 4.02 -10.20
CA ILE A 27 0.36 4.47 -9.97
C ILE A 27 1.31 3.28 -9.89
N HIS A 28 2.47 3.43 -10.51
CA HIS A 28 3.50 2.40 -10.48
C HIS A 28 4.17 2.30 -9.10
N ILE A 29 4.47 1.08 -8.63
CA ILE A 29 5.12 0.89 -7.32
C ILE A 29 6.44 1.65 -7.21
N ARG A 30 7.22 1.79 -8.29
CA ARG A 30 8.48 2.54 -8.23
C ARG A 30 8.25 4.05 -8.05
N GLU A 31 7.13 4.58 -8.53
CA GLU A 31 6.78 5.98 -8.31
C GLU A 31 6.35 6.21 -6.86
N ILE A 32 5.59 5.27 -6.28
CA ILE A 32 5.30 5.28 -4.83
C ILE A 32 6.61 5.22 -4.02
N ALA A 33 7.56 4.38 -4.43
CA ALA A 33 8.87 4.25 -3.80
C ALA A 33 9.64 5.56 -3.79
N ARG A 34 9.65 6.25 -4.93
CA ARG A 34 10.30 7.56 -5.09
C ARG A 34 9.65 8.61 -4.18
N LYS A 35 8.33 8.69 -4.15
CA LYS A 35 7.59 9.68 -3.33
C LYS A 35 7.66 9.43 -1.83
N THR A 36 7.81 8.17 -1.41
CA THR A 36 7.78 7.80 0.02
C THR A 36 9.17 7.54 0.61
N GLU A 37 10.21 7.47 -0.23
CA GLU A 37 11.57 7.02 0.11
C GLU A 37 11.59 5.60 0.73
N ILE A 38 10.61 4.77 0.36
CA ILE A 38 10.51 3.39 0.82
C ILE A 38 10.95 2.46 -0.31
N HIS A 39 11.78 1.47 0.01
CA HIS A 39 12.25 0.49 -0.96
C HIS A 39 11.06 -0.19 -1.70
N PRO A 40 11.10 -0.34 -3.05
CA PRO A 40 9.98 -0.89 -3.83
C PRO A 40 9.50 -2.25 -3.34
N GLN A 41 10.41 -3.12 -2.90
CA GLN A 41 10.05 -4.41 -2.33
C GLN A 41 9.20 -4.28 -1.05
N THR A 42 9.52 -3.31 -0.19
CA THR A 42 8.76 -3.04 1.03
C THR A 42 7.37 -2.52 0.70
N ILE A 43 7.24 -1.65 -0.30
CA ILE A 43 5.91 -1.20 -0.78
C ILE A 43 5.11 -2.37 -1.31
N SER A 44 5.72 -3.23 -2.14
CA SER A 44 5.04 -4.42 -2.65
C SER A 44 4.52 -5.32 -1.52
N ASN A 45 5.32 -5.48 -0.44
CA ASN A 45 4.90 -6.21 0.75
C ASN A 45 3.75 -5.51 1.49
N ILE A 46 3.80 -4.18 1.64
CA ILE A 46 2.72 -3.39 2.28
C ILE A 46 1.41 -3.54 1.52
N VAL A 47 1.48 -3.32 0.21
CA VAL A 47 0.37 -3.43 -0.76
C VAL A 47 -0.27 -4.81 -0.67
N ASN A 48 0.52 -5.87 -0.75
CA ASN A 48 0.02 -7.24 -0.76
C ASN A 48 -0.51 -7.71 0.60
N LYS A 49 0.15 -7.33 1.70
CA LYS A 49 -0.15 -7.88 3.03
C LYS A 49 -1.21 -7.08 3.79
N TYR A 50 -1.18 -5.77 3.67
CA TYR A 50 -2.02 -4.89 4.49
C TYR A 50 -3.11 -4.20 3.67
N LEU A 51 -2.83 -3.85 2.42
CA LEU A 51 -3.75 -3.01 1.65
C LEU A 51 -4.60 -3.76 0.63
N ASN A 52 -4.37 -5.06 0.40
CA ASN A 52 -4.98 -5.83 -0.70
C ASN A 52 -6.50 -5.71 -0.82
N SER A 53 -7.19 -5.50 0.31
CA SER A 53 -8.64 -5.44 0.39
C SER A 53 -9.17 -4.09 -0.10
N PHE A 54 -8.34 -3.04 -0.06
CA PHE A 54 -8.68 -1.66 -0.38
C PHE A 54 -8.16 -1.19 -1.74
N ILE A 55 -7.31 -1.97 -2.38
CA ILE A 55 -6.63 -1.60 -3.63
C ILE A 55 -6.91 -2.57 -4.75
N LEU A 56 -6.78 -2.10 -5.97
CA LEU A 56 -6.61 -2.92 -7.17
C LEU A 56 -5.13 -2.97 -7.53
N THR A 57 -4.71 -4.09 -8.10
CA THR A 57 -3.35 -4.31 -8.57
C THR A 57 -3.39 -4.84 -9.99
N GLN A 58 -2.55 -4.30 -10.86
CA GLN A 58 -2.30 -4.84 -12.19
C GLN A 58 -0.80 -5.12 -12.33
N ASN A 59 -0.50 -6.30 -12.88
CA ASN A 59 0.88 -6.70 -13.15
C ASN A 59 1.02 -6.92 -14.65
N PHE A 60 2.00 -6.25 -15.25
CA PHE A 60 2.32 -6.37 -16.66
C PHE A 60 3.77 -6.81 -16.82
N ASN A 61 4.03 -7.57 -17.88
CA ASN A 61 5.37 -7.83 -18.36
C ASN A 61 5.48 -7.15 -19.72
N GLU A 62 6.16 -6.01 -19.77
CA GLU A 62 6.39 -5.26 -21.01
C GLU A 62 7.88 -5.22 -21.29
N TYR A 63 8.29 -5.70 -22.47
CA TYR A 63 9.69 -5.67 -22.92
C TYR A 63 10.71 -6.24 -21.90
N GLY A 64 10.31 -7.27 -21.16
CA GLY A 64 11.14 -7.90 -20.12
C GLY A 64 11.11 -7.19 -18.76
N PHE A 65 10.39 -6.08 -18.62
CA PHE A 65 10.22 -5.37 -17.36
C PHE A 65 8.90 -5.76 -16.69
N ARG A 66 9.01 -6.13 -15.40
CA ARG A 66 7.86 -6.32 -14.51
C ARG A 66 7.34 -4.97 -14.04
N ILE A 67 6.16 -4.59 -14.51
CA ILE A 67 5.45 -3.38 -14.11
C ILE A 67 4.35 -3.79 -13.13
N LYS A 68 4.28 -3.12 -11.98
CA LYS A 68 3.21 -3.32 -11.00
C LYS A 68 2.52 -1.99 -10.73
N LEU A 69 1.27 -1.87 -11.18
CA LEU A 69 0.42 -0.72 -10.95
C LEU A 69 -0.53 -0.99 -9.79
N VAL A 70 -0.85 0.06 -9.05
CA VAL A 70 -1.69 0.00 -7.86
C VAL A 70 -2.65 1.18 -7.88
N LYS A 71 -3.91 0.96 -7.45
CA LYS A 71 -4.95 1.99 -7.35
C LYS A 71 -5.85 1.74 -6.15
N ILE A 72 -6.39 2.77 -5.50
CA ILE A 72 -7.43 2.59 -4.46
C ILE A 72 -8.75 2.18 -5.14
N LYS A 73 -9.45 1.17 -4.60
CA LYS A 73 -10.75 0.70 -5.14
C LYS A 73 -11.82 1.79 -5.12
N ASP A 74 -11.93 2.50 -4.00
CA ASP A 74 -12.91 3.55 -3.77
C ASP A 74 -12.22 4.85 -3.34
N LYS A 75 -12.41 5.92 -4.11
CA LYS A 75 -11.83 7.25 -3.83
C LYS A 75 -12.34 7.85 -2.52
N ASN A 76 -13.51 7.42 -2.04
CA ASN A 76 -14.09 7.82 -0.77
C ASN A 76 -13.56 7.02 0.42
N THR A 77 -12.58 6.13 0.21
CA THR A 77 -11.94 5.40 1.31
C THR A 77 -11.37 6.38 2.32
N ASP A 78 -11.93 6.35 3.53
CA ASP A 78 -11.47 7.13 4.66
C ASP A 78 -10.16 6.54 5.20
N LEU A 79 -9.08 7.31 5.05
CA LEU A 79 -7.73 7.01 5.52
C LEU A 79 -7.70 6.68 7.02
N GLU A 80 -8.46 7.43 7.82
CA GLU A 80 -8.47 7.25 9.27
C GLU A 80 -9.13 5.92 9.63
N LYS A 81 -10.27 5.61 9.01
CA LYS A 81 -10.93 4.31 9.18
C LYS A 81 -10.05 3.17 8.72
N LEU A 82 -9.32 3.33 7.61
CA LEU A 82 -8.40 2.31 7.11
C LEU A 82 -7.24 2.06 8.08
N LEU A 83 -6.61 3.11 8.61
CA LEU A 83 -5.56 2.98 9.62
C LEU A 83 -6.09 2.36 10.92
N ARG A 84 -7.29 2.72 11.36
CA ARG A 84 -7.97 2.09 12.51
C ARG A 84 -8.25 0.60 12.25
N TYR A 85 -8.76 0.25 11.08
CA TYR A 85 -9.03 -1.14 10.68
C TYR A 85 -7.75 -1.98 10.70
N LEU A 86 -6.65 -1.46 10.13
CA LEU A 86 -5.36 -2.14 10.18
C LEU A 86 -4.87 -2.34 11.62
N ASN A 87 -5.05 -1.35 12.49
CA ASN A 87 -4.73 -1.50 13.92
C ASN A 87 -5.60 -2.56 14.61
N ILE A 88 -6.88 -2.66 14.26
CA ILE A 88 -7.82 -3.63 14.85
C ILE A 88 -7.48 -5.06 14.42
N ILE A 89 -7.27 -5.32 13.12
CA ILE A 89 -6.92 -6.67 12.63
C ILE A 89 -5.68 -7.20 13.35
N ASN A 90 -4.70 -6.34 13.61
CA ASN A 90 -3.47 -6.74 14.30
C ASN A 90 -3.63 -6.94 15.80
N LYS A 91 -4.73 -6.49 16.40
CA LYS A 91 -5.04 -6.73 17.82
C LYS A 91 -5.86 -8.00 18.02
N ILE A 92 -6.66 -8.38 17.02
CA ILE A 92 -7.59 -9.52 17.10
C ILE A 92 -6.90 -10.85 16.72
N ASN A 93 -5.91 -10.81 15.83
CA ASN A 93 -5.11 -11.98 15.42
C ASN A 93 -3.73 -12.01 16.10
#